data_AF-A0A6S6G7D6-F1
#
_entry.id   AF-A0A6S6G7D6-F1
#
_cell.length_a   1.000
_cell.length_b   1.000
_cell.length_c   1.000
_cell.angle_alpha   90.00
_cell.angle_beta   90.00
_cell.angle_gamma   90.00
#
_symmetry.space_group_name_H-M   'P 1'
#
loop_
_entity.id
_entity.type
_entity.pdbx_description
1 polymer ?
#
loop_
_entity_poly.entity_id
_entity_poly.type
_entity_poly.pdbx_seq_one_letter_code
_entity_poly.pdbx_strand_id
1 'polypeptide(L)'
;MFVLADAAHGAQRHHKDNAVLVSSYSEALELVHRGYPIRMSDGRSPASLVSPASLQFVDAPVDHFDDLWTYTMPAPPFTLQAMMEDLREHLVSQAADLERIAGIAAATAFLGFEVEDFSDYNHKKIGEKLNLDAFNITRIARRAYESAFRPWPCEALDLDEADELEQILRGSMVRFSRRYGSPLDREGSSLNRTVLAAYNRWRIADGCFYVDDNVELGTTEAIGALTGMPVTAVRNAMSRDGLSLVKSKIDNDALLDWITSRRNFAPLRQSETSSEIWAWVMIHEFKSHPLDEALANIRSRATKPSPDLDAAEQVIIARRAARQLPSWAELRRYAAALRAAPDRLILNLTDIWSPD
;
A
#
# COMPACT_ATOMS: atom_id res chain seq x y z
N MET A 1 -2.62 9.73 29.68
CA MET A 1 -3.49 9.46 30.84
C MET A 1 -4.60 8.53 30.38
N PHE A 2 -4.69 7.35 30.98
CA PHE A 2 -5.70 6.34 30.69
C PHE A 2 -6.89 6.54 31.62
N VAL A 3 -8.09 6.25 31.11
CA VAL A 3 -9.35 6.37 31.85
C VAL A 3 -10.00 5.00 31.88
N LEU A 4 -10.15 4.41 33.05
CA LEU A 4 -10.79 3.11 33.23
C LEU A 4 -12.08 3.27 34.05
N ALA A 5 -13.04 2.40 33.77
CA ALA A 5 -14.31 2.40 34.44
C ALA A 5 -14.26 1.54 35.71
N ASP A 6 -14.64 2.12 36.84
CA ASP A 6 -14.77 1.37 38.09
C ASP A 6 -16.13 0.67 38.18
N ALA A 7 -16.13 -0.67 38.16
CA ALA A 7 -17.35 -1.46 38.28
C ALA A 7 -18.14 -1.16 39.57
N ALA A 8 -17.50 -0.64 40.62
CA ALA A 8 -18.14 -0.25 41.87
C ALA A 8 -19.19 0.87 41.71
N HIS A 9 -19.12 1.65 40.64
CA HIS A 9 -19.98 2.81 40.41
C HIS A 9 -21.07 2.59 39.33
N GLY A 10 -21.32 1.33 38.94
CA GLY A 10 -22.47 0.96 38.10
C GLY A 10 -22.55 1.75 36.80
N ALA A 11 -23.69 2.42 36.56
CA ALA A 11 -23.91 3.20 35.33
C ALA A 11 -23.02 4.45 35.22
N GLN A 12 -22.52 4.99 36.34
CA GLN A 12 -21.72 6.22 36.36
C GLN A 12 -20.20 5.96 36.39
N ARG A 13 -19.79 4.71 36.21
CA ARG A 13 -18.39 4.24 36.27
C ARG A 13 -17.35 4.97 35.41
N HIS A 14 -17.78 5.78 34.46
CA HIS A 14 -16.92 6.47 33.49
C HIS A 14 -17.05 8.00 33.56
N HIS A 15 -17.87 8.52 34.49
CA HIS A 15 -17.90 9.95 34.77
C HIS A 15 -16.59 10.37 35.42
N LYS A 16 -16.18 11.62 35.17
CA LYS A 16 -14.89 12.17 35.60
C LYS A 16 -14.61 11.95 37.10
N ASP A 17 -15.65 11.94 37.91
CA ASP A 17 -15.56 11.85 39.38
C ASP A 17 -15.45 10.39 39.89
N ASN A 18 -15.75 9.41 39.04
CA ASN A 18 -15.84 7.98 39.39
C ASN A 18 -14.90 7.08 38.56
N ALA A 19 -14.20 7.66 37.58
CA ALA A 19 -13.29 6.92 36.71
C ALA A 19 -11.92 6.76 37.38
N VAL A 20 -11.29 5.62 37.14
CA VAL A 20 -9.91 5.39 37.55
C VAL A 20 -8.99 6.01 36.52
N LEU A 21 -8.25 7.04 36.94
CA LEU A 21 -7.29 7.75 36.10
C LEU A 21 -5.88 7.29 36.42
N VAL A 22 -5.20 6.69 35.45
CA VAL A 22 -3.82 6.25 35.60
C VAL A 22 -2.93 6.89 34.54
N SER A 23 -1.71 7.22 34.92
CA SER A 23 -0.74 7.85 34.02
C SER A 23 0.17 6.81 33.34
N SER A 24 0.39 5.67 33.99
CA SER A 24 1.22 4.58 33.47
C SER A 24 0.43 3.61 32.60
N TYR A 25 1.04 3.17 31.50
CA TYR A 25 0.53 2.09 30.67
C TYR A 25 0.49 0.76 31.41
N SER A 26 1.52 0.43 32.20
CA SER A 26 1.59 -0.84 32.94
C SER A 26 0.47 -0.96 33.98
N GLU A 27 0.16 0.14 34.66
CA GLU A 27 -0.92 0.21 35.65
C GLU A 27 -2.29 0.10 34.96
N ALA A 28 -2.47 0.77 33.82
CA ALA A 28 -3.68 0.61 33.01
C ALA A 28 -3.87 -0.84 32.59
N LEU A 29 -2.81 -1.49 32.10
CA LEU A 29 -2.84 -2.88 31.66
C LEU A 29 -3.21 -3.82 32.81
N GLU A 30 -2.61 -3.64 33.99
CA GLU A 30 -2.95 -4.42 35.19
C GLU A 30 -4.42 -4.27 35.57
N LEU A 31 -4.96 -3.06 35.52
CA LEU A 31 -6.38 -2.82 35.81
C LEU A 31 -7.30 -3.46 34.74
N VAL A 32 -6.94 -3.40 33.45
CA VAL A 32 -7.72 -4.09 32.43
C VAL A 32 -7.67 -5.61 32.64
N HIS A 33 -6.52 -6.19 33.00
CA HIS A 33 -6.42 -7.60 33.38
C HIS A 33 -7.28 -7.96 34.59
N ARG A 34 -7.45 -7.02 35.54
CA ARG A 34 -8.36 -7.15 36.69
C ARG A 34 -9.84 -6.95 36.33
N GLY A 35 -10.16 -6.70 35.06
CA GLY A 35 -11.53 -6.59 34.58
C GLY A 35 -12.10 -5.17 34.52
N TYR A 36 -11.26 -4.14 34.60
CA TYR A 36 -11.70 -2.75 34.45
C TYR A 36 -11.84 -2.38 32.97
N PRO A 37 -13.03 -2.01 32.48
CA PRO A 37 -13.19 -1.53 31.11
C PRO A 37 -12.39 -0.25 30.88
N ILE A 38 -11.74 -0.14 29.72
CA ILE A 38 -10.90 1.02 29.37
C ILE A 38 -11.62 1.92 28.38
N ARG A 39 -11.50 3.24 28.55
CA ARG A 39 -12.03 4.21 27.60
C ARG A 39 -11.02 4.42 26.48
N MET A 40 -11.44 4.15 25.25
CA MET A 40 -10.63 4.28 24.05
C MET A 40 -11.31 5.22 23.04
N SER A 41 -10.51 5.88 22.21
CA SER A 41 -10.97 6.70 21.09
C SER A 41 -10.07 6.43 19.90
N ASP A 42 -10.67 6.41 18.72
CA ASP A 42 -10.00 6.42 17.41
C ASP A 42 -9.60 7.85 16.98
N GLY A 43 -9.83 8.86 17.84
CA GLY A 43 -9.58 10.28 17.56
C GLY A 43 -10.59 10.94 16.61
N ARG A 44 -11.48 10.17 15.98
CA ARG A 44 -12.50 10.65 15.02
C ARG A 44 -13.91 10.58 15.60
N SER A 45 -14.13 9.61 16.47
CA SER A 45 -15.40 9.26 17.09
C SER A 45 -15.36 9.51 18.60
N PRO A 46 -16.53 9.73 19.24
CA PRO A 46 -16.61 9.84 20.69
C PRO A 46 -15.98 8.65 21.40
N ALA A 47 -15.12 8.94 22.38
CA ALA A 47 -14.42 7.91 23.15
C ALA A 47 -15.41 6.97 23.86
N SER A 48 -15.26 5.67 23.63
CA SER A 48 -16.16 4.62 24.10
C SER A 48 -15.47 3.71 25.13
N LEU A 49 -16.28 3.09 26.00
CA LEU A 49 -15.78 2.07 26.93
C LEU A 49 -15.65 0.73 26.21
N VAL A 50 -14.46 0.15 26.27
CA VAL A 50 -14.16 -1.17 25.71
C VAL A 50 -14.10 -2.17 26.85
N SER A 51 -14.86 -3.26 26.71
CA SER A 51 -14.87 -4.33 27.70
C SER A 51 -13.51 -5.06 27.69
N PRO A 52 -12.95 -5.42 28.86
CA PRO A 52 -11.72 -6.21 28.91
C PRO A 52 -11.85 -7.53 28.18
N ALA A 53 -13.03 -8.16 28.22
CA ALA A 53 -13.30 -9.41 27.54
C ALA A 53 -13.35 -9.28 26.01
N SER A 54 -13.46 -8.06 25.47
CA SER A 54 -13.39 -7.78 24.03
C SER A 54 -11.98 -7.42 23.55
N LEU A 55 -11.01 -7.33 24.46
CA LEU A 55 -9.63 -7.02 24.13
C LEU A 55 -8.84 -8.31 23.96
N GLN A 56 -8.01 -8.32 22.92
CA GLN A 56 -6.96 -9.30 22.75
C GLN A 56 -5.63 -8.64 23.08
N PHE A 57 -4.91 -9.21 24.04
CA PHE A 57 -3.54 -8.78 24.34
C PHE A 57 -2.59 -9.59 23.49
N VAL A 58 -1.78 -8.90 22.70
CA VAL A 58 -0.76 -9.51 21.86
C VAL A 58 0.59 -9.16 22.45
N ASP A 59 1.26 -10.17 22.99
CA ASP A 59 2.64 -10.09 23.47
C ASP A 59 3.56 -10.68 22.38
N ALA A 60 3.79 -9.87 21.35
CA ALA A 60 4.64 -10.22 20.23
C ALA A 60 5.55 -9.02 19.92
N PRO A 61 6.80 -9.24 19.50
CA PRO A 61 7.64 -8.16 19.03
C PRO A 61 6.96 -7.46 17.85
N VAL A 62 6.93 -6.14 17.91
CA VAL A 62 6.43 -5.30 16.83
C VAL A 62 7.57 -4.38 16.42
N ASP A 63 8.07 -4.59 15.21
CA ASP A 63 9.21 -3.82 14.68
C ASP A 63 8.82 -2.35 14.43
N HIS A 64 7.58 -2.09 14.01
CA HIS A 64 7.02 -0.76 13.80
C HIS A 64 5.61 -0.64 14.40
N PHE A 65 5.31 0.46 15.08
CA PHE A 65 3.95 0.71 15.62
C PHE A 65 2.86 0.58 14.56
N ASP A 66 3.17 0.95 13.32
CA ASP A 66 2.25 0.78 12.20
C ASP A 66 1.86 -0.70 12.03
N ASP A 67 2.75 -1.66 12.23
CA ASP A 67 2.44 -3.09 12.03
C ASP A 67 1.45 -3.68 13.04
N LEU A 68 1.03 -2.92 14.06
CA LEU A 68 -0.04 -3.33 14.98
C LEU A 68 -1.36 -3.62 14.28
N TRP A 69 -1.61 -3.04 13.10
CA TRP A 69 -2.82 -3.34 12.35
C TRP A 69 -2.88 -4.80 11.90
N THR A 70 -1.75 -5.51 11.77
CA THR A 70 -1.71 -6.93 11.37
C THR A 70 -2.52 -7.83 12.31
N TYR A 71 -2.67 -7.42 13.57
CA TYR A 71 -3.48 -8.13 14.57
C TYR A 71 -4.98 -7.80 14.50
N THR A 72 -5.36 -6.74 13.78
CA THR A 72 -6.76 -6.26 13.68
C THR A 72 -7.36 -6.42 12.29
N MET A 73 -6.52 -6.63 11.27
CA MET A 73 -6.94 -6.82 9.90
C MET A 73 -7.66 -8.16 9.71
N PRO A 74 -8.64 -8.22 8.78
CA PRO A 74 -9.18 -9.50 8.33
C PRO A 74 -8.06 -10.39 7.79
N ALA A 75 -8.25 -11.71 7.92
CA ALA A 75 -7.38 -12.66 7.23
C ALA A 75 -7.38 -12.38 5.72
N PRO A 76 -6.25 -12.63 5.02
CA PRO A 76 -6.19 -12.52 3.57
C PRO A 76 -7.32 -13.31 2.90
N PRO A 77 -7.85 -12.85 1.75
CA PRO A 77 -8.99 -13.46 1.07
C PRO A 77 -8.71 -14.89 0.55
N PHE A 78 -7.45 -15.25 0.43
CA PHE A 78 -6.96 -16.57 0.02
C PHE A 78 -5.53 -16.76 0.53
N THR A 79 -5.05 -18.00 0.57
CA THR A 79 -3.70 -18.33 1.05
C THR A 79 -2.64 -18.01 0.00
N LEU A 80 -1.38 -17.84 0.45
CA LEU A 80 -0.24 -17.75 -0.45
C LEU A 80 -0.17 -18.98 -1.37
N GLN A 81 -0.46 -20.17 -0.84
CA GLN A 81 -0.45 -21.40 -1.62
C GLN A 81 -1.47 -21.36 -2.78
N ALA A 82 -2.69 -20.88 -2.54
CA ALA A 82 -3.70 -20.74 -3.60
C ALA A 82 -3.21 -19.79 -4.72
N MET A 83 -2.56 -18.68 -4.34
CA MET A 83 -1.92 -17.76 -5.29
C MET A 83 -0.81 -18.45 -6.09
N MET A 84 0.02 -19.26 -5.44
CA MET A 84 1.08 -20.02 -6.11
C MET A 84 0.54 -21.12 -7.04
N GLU A 85 -0.63 -21.67 -6.75
CA GLU A 85 -1.35 -22.59 -7.64
C GLU A 85 -1.87 -21.87 -8.89
N ASP A 86 -2.46 -20.68 -8.74
CA ASP A 86 -2.85 -19.84 -9.87
C ASP A 86 -1.63 -19.39 -10.70
N LEU A 87 -0.47 -19.10 -10.07
CA LEU A 87 0.77 -18.77 -10.78
C LEU A 87 1.27 -19.93 -11.63
N ARG A 88 1.20 -21.14 -11.09
CA ARG A 88 1.56 -22.36 -11.84
C ARG A 88 0.65 -22.53 -13.06
N GLU A 89 -0.66 -22.38 -12.89
CA GLU A 89 -1.61 -22.44 -14.01
C GLU A 89 -1.32 -21.34 -15.06
N HIS A 90 -0.96 -20.13 -14.62
CA HIS A 90 -0.57 -19.04 -15.50
C HIS A 90 0.68 -19.39 -16.35
N LEU A 91 1.73 -19.94 -15.74
CA LEU A 91 2.95 -20.33 -16.45
C LEU A 91 2.70 -21.47 -17.45
N VAL A 92 1.83 -22.44 -17.11
CA VAL A 92 1.44 -23.49 -18.06
C VAL A 92 0.65 -22.89 -19.24
N SER A 93 -0.26 -21.95 -18.97
CA SER A 93 -0.99 -21.21 -20.02
C SER A 93 -0.02 -20.46 -20.96
N GLN A 94 0.99 -19.76 -20.43
CA GLN A 94 2.03 -19.12 -21.23
C GLN A 94 2.83 -20.12 -22.07
N ALA A 95 3.20 -21.26 -21.51
CA ALA A 95 3.92 -22.30 -22.23
C ALA A 95 3.08 -22.90 -23.38
N ALA A 96 1.77 -23.08 -23.17
CA ALA A 96 0.86 -23.51 -24.23
C ALA A 96 0.70 -22.46 -25.34
N ASP A 97 0.70 -21.17 -24.99
CA ASP A 97 0.73 -20.08 -25.99
C ASP A 97 2.05 -20.12 -26.79
N LEU A 98 3.19 -20.34 -26.13
CA LEU A 98 4.49 -20.50 -26.80
C LEU A 98 4.54 -21.71 -27.73
N GLU A 99 3.96 -22.85 -27.32
CA GLU A 99 3.86 -24.04 -28.18
C GLU A 99 3.13 -23.73 -29.48
N ARG A 100 2.03 -22.98 -29.40
CA ARG A 100 1.24 -22.59 -30.57
C ARG A 100 1.97 -21.60 -31.49
N ILE A 101 2.71 -20.65 -30.90
CA ILE A 101 3.35 -19.57 -31.64
C ILE A 101 4.70 -20.01 -32.24
N ALA A 102 5.48 -20.77 -31.46
CA ALA A 102 6.89 -21.07 -31.74
C ALA A 102 7.23 -22.57 -31.69
N GLY A 103 6.23 -23.44 -31.46
CA GLY A 103 6.38 -24.89 -31.44
C GLY A 103 6.76 -25.46 -30.07
N ILE A 104 6.60 -26.79 -29.93
CA ILE A 104 6.82 -27.52 -28.66
C ILE A 104 8.24 -27.34 -28.08
N ALA A 105 9.24 -27.13 -28.93
CA ALA A 105 10.61 -26.89 -28.50
C ALA A 105 10.76 -25.58 -27.72
N ALA A 106 10.06 -24.52 -28.13
CA ALA A 106 10.07 -23.24 -27.41
C ALA A 106 9.39 -23.35 -26.06
N ALA A 107 8.25 -24.06 -25.99
CA ALA A 107 7.55 -24.32 -24.74
C ALA A 107 8.37 -25.19 -23.77
N THR A 108 9.04 -26.22 -24.29
CA THR A 108 9.97 -27.08 -23.53
C THR A 108 11.14 -26.27 -22.98
N ALA A 109 11.74 -25.39 -23.80
CA ALA A 109 12.82 -24.51 -23.36
C ALA A 109 12.36 -23.52 -22.27
N PHE A 110 11.15 -22.98 -22.39
CA PHE A 110 10.55 -22.10 -21.38
C PHE A 110 10.28 -22.83 -20.06
N LEU A 111 9.71 -24.03 -20.11
CA LEU A 111 9.38 -24.82 -18.91
C LEU A 111 10.61 -25.44 -18.24
N GLY A 112 11.70 -25.64 -19.00
CA GLY A 112 12.93 -26.26 -18.52
C GLY A 112 12.87 -27.79 -18.43
N PHE A 113 11.84 -28.44 -18.99
CA PHE A 113 11.70 -29.89 -19.07
C PHE A 113 10.88 -30.32 -20.29
N GLU A 114 11.10 -31.55 -20.75
CA GLU A 114 10.43 -32.09 -21.93
C GLU A 114 8.92 -32.21 -21.75
N VAL A 115 8.17 -31.73 -22.75
CA VAL A 115 6.72 -31.83 -22.84
C VAL A 115 6.35 -32.49 -24.17
N GLU A 116 5.51 -33.52 -24.11
CA GLU A 116 5.06 -34.25 -25.30
C GLU A 116 3.94 -33.49 -26.03
N ASP A 117 2.93 -33.02 -25.29
CA ASP A 117 1.85 -32.17 -25.79
C ASP A 117 1.22 -31.32 -24.67
N PHE A 118 0.43 -30.32 -25.08
CA PHE A 118 -0.39 -29.48 -24.18
C PHE A 118 -1.87 -29.87 -24.24
N SER A 119 -2.20 -31.16 -24.31
CA SER A 119 -3.60 -31.61 -24.18
C SER A 119 -4.17 -31.25 -22.80
N ASP A 120 -5.50 -31.09 -22.71
CA ASP A 120 -6.18 -30.76 -21.44
C ASP A 120 -5.87 -31.75 -20.32
N TYR A 121 -5.64 -33.02 -20.68
CA TYR A 121 -5.23 -34.08 -19.76
C TYR A 121 -3.81 -33.89 -19.20
N ASN A 122 -2.90 -33.33 -19.99
CA ASN A 122 -1.51 -33.10 -19.62
C ASN A 122 -1.29 -31.76 -18.92
N HIS A 123 -2.17 -30.76 -19.11
CA HIS A 123 -2.04 -29.42 -18.51
C HIS A 123 -1.80 -29.46 -16.99
N LYS A 124 -2.57 -30.26 -16.24
CA LYS A 124 -2.39 -30.42 -14.79
C LYS A 124 -1.05 -31.07 -14.43
N LYS A 125 -0.66 -32.12 -15.16
CA LYS A 125 0.60 -32.84 -14.93
C LYS A 125 1.83 -31.98 -15.22
N ILE A 126 1.76 -31.12 -16.25
CA ILE A 126 2.80 -30.14 -16.54
C ILE A 126 2.95 -29.18 -15.35
N GLY A 127 1.82 -28.69 -14.82
CA GLY A 127 1.83 -27.85 -13.61
C GLY A 127 2.50 -28.54 -12.42
N GLU A 128 2.18 -29.80 -12.15
CA GLU A 128 2.75 -30.57 -11.02
C GLU A 128 4.28 -30.74 -11.12
N LYS A 129 4.84 -30.78 -12.35
CA LYS A 129 6.29 -30.85 -12.59
C LYS A 129 7.00 -29.49 -12.53
N LEU A 130 6.24 -28.39 -12.59
CA LEU A 130 6.80 -27.06 -12.71
C LEU A 130 7.53 -26.63 -11.43
N ASN A 131 8.81 -26.33 -11.56
CA ASN A 131 9.59 -25.68 -10.52
C ASN A 131 9.39 -24.15 -10.59
N LEU A 132 8.53 -23.62 -9.71
CA LEU A 132 8.23 -22.19 -9.68
C LEU A 132 9.45 -21.32 -9.37
N ASP A 133 10.41 -21.82 -8.58
CA ASP A 133 11.57 -21.03 -8.18
C ASP A 133 12.54 -20.75 -9.34
N ALA A 134 12.38 -21.44 -10.49
CA ALA A 134 13.12 -21.16 -11.71
C ALA A 134 12.64 -19.90 -12.45
N PHE A 135 11.49 -19.33 -12.07
CA PHE A 135 10.87 -18.19 -12.75
C PHE A 135 10.90 -16.94 -11.87
N ASN A 136 11.48 -15.83 -12.34
CA ASN A 136 11.56 -14.58 -11.57
C ASN A 136 10.17 -14.04 -11.17
N ILE A 137 9.13 -14.27 -11.98
CA ILE A 137 7.74 -13.91 -11.64
C ILE A 137 7.29 -14.51 -10.30
N THR A 138 7.86 -15.64 -9.87
CA THR A 138 7.57 -16.24 -8.55
C THR A 138 8.01 -15.36 -7.39
N ARG A 139 9.20 -14.76 -7.50
CA ARG A 139 9.69 -13.79 -6.51
C ARG A 139 8.74 -12.60 -6.44
N ILE A 140 8.42 -12.01 -7.59
CA ILE A 140 7.53 -10.83 -7.66
C ILE A 140 6.12 -11.15 -7.18
N ALA A 141 5.55 -12.31 -7.51
CA ALA A 141 4.21 -12.70 -7.06
C ALA A 141 4.14 -12.88 -5.53
N ARG A 142 5.19 -13.42 -4.89
CA ARG A 142 5.29 -13.51 -3.42
C ARG A 142 5.37 -12.12 -2.79
N ARG A 143 6.23 -11.25 -3.31
CA ARG A 143 6.37 -9.85 -2.86
C ARG A 143 5.08 -9.05 -3.05
N ALA A 144 4.38 -9.28 -4.16
CA ALA A 144 3.07 -8.71 -4.39
C ALA A 144 2.03 -9.22 -3.38
N TYR A 145 2.02 -10.51 -3.03
CA TYR A 145 1.12 -11.05 -2.00
C TYR A 145 1.37 -10.43 -0.63
N GLU A 146 2.64 -10.36 -0.23
CA GLU A 146 3.08 -9.68 0.98
C GLU A 146 2.62 -8.22 0.98
N SER A 147 2.92 -7.47 -0.08
CA SER A 147 2.54 -6.06 -0.18
C SER A 147 1.02 -5.84 -0.22
N ALA A 148 0.26 -6.67 -0.94
CA ALA A 148 -1.18 -6.50 -1.10
C ALA A 148 -1.96 -6.72 0.20
N PHE A 149 -1.63 -7.78 0.94
CA PHE A 149 -2.44 -8.25 2.06
C PHE A 149 -1.75 -8.15 3.41
N ARG A 150 -0.41 -8.06 3.43
CA ARG A 150 0.44 -8.00 4.62
C ARG A 150 -0.01 -8.95 5.73
N PRO A 151 0.05 -10.26 5.46
CA PRO A 151 -0.27 -11.28 6.45
C PRO A 151 0.64 -11.24 7.70
N TRP A 152 1.78 -10.55 7.63
CA TRP A 152 2.75 -10.32 8.71
C TRP A 152 3.52 -9.01 8.43
N PRO A 153 4.36 -8.52 9.36
CA PRO A 153 5.25 -7.38 9.10
C PRO A 153 6.13 -7.63 7.86
N CYS A 154 5.87 -6.94 6.76
CA CYS A 154 6.60 -7.11 5.51
C CYS A 154 6.89 -5.75 4.85
N GLU A 155 7.98 -5.63 4.11
CA GLU A 155 8.32 -4.38 3.41
C GLU A 155 7.32 -4.04 2.29
N ALA A 156 7.30 -2.77 1.89
CA ALA A 156 6.64 -2.36 0.66
C ALA A 156 7.42 -2.84 -0.57
N LEU A 157 6.77 -2.82 -1.74
CA LEU A 157 7.49 -2.98 -2.99
C LEU A 157 8.41 -1.78 -3.21
N ASP A 158 9.64 -2.04 -3.61
CA ASP A 158 10.51 -1.00 -4.15
C ASP A 158 10.12 -0.65 -5.61
N LEU A 159 10.83 0.31 -6.20
CA LEU A 159 10.56 0.76 -7.56
C LEU A 159 10.81 -0.33 -8.61
N ASP A 160 11.89 -1.10 -8.47
CA ASP A 160 12.26 -2.16 -9.42
C ASP A 160 11.22 -3.29 -9.38
N GLU A 161 10.77 -3.68 -8.18
CA GLU A 161 9.71 -4.65 -7.97
C GLU A 161 8.36 -4.16 -8.53
N ALA A 162 8.06 -2.86 -8.40
CA ALA A 162 6.87 -2.26 -8.97
C ALA A 162 6.91 -2.22 -10.51
N ASP A 163 8.06 -1.91 -11.09
CA ASP A 163 8.28 -1.93 -12.55
C ASP A 163 8.14 -3.35 -13.11
N GLU A 164 8.71 -4.36 -12.45
CA GLU A 164 8.53 -5.76 -12.84
C GLU A 164 7.05 -6.19 -12.72
N LEU A 165 6.35 -5.73 -11.69
CA LEU A 165 4.92 -6.00 -11.50
C LEU A 165 4.07 -5.33 -12.59
N GLU A 166 4.42 -4.11 -12.99
CA GLU A 166 3.82 -3.40 -14.11
C GLU A 166 4.04 -4.16 -15.43
N GLN A 167 5.25 -4.68 -15.66
CA GLN A 167 5.55 -5.50 -16.83
C GLN A 167 4.72 -6.78 -16.87
N ILE A 168 4.53 -7.45 -15.72
CA ILE A 168 3.66 -8.63 -15.61
C ILE A 168 2.23 -8.25 -15.99
N LEU A 169 1.71 -7.13 -15.48
CA LEU A 169 0.38 -6.63 -15.81
C LEU A 169 0.27 -6.33 -17.30
N ARG A 170 1.18 -5.53 -17.86
CA ARG A 170 1.15 -5.15 -19.28
C ARG A 170 1.29 -6.36 -20.20
N GLY A 171 2.25 -7.24 -19.91
CA GLY A 171 2.53 -8.43 -20.72
C GLY A 171 1.44 -9.49 -20.63
N SER A 172 0.75 -9.59 -19.50
CA SER A 172 -0.30 -10.59 -19.30
C SER A 172 -1.68 -10.12 -19.76
N MET A 173 -2.01 -8.83 -19.58
CA MET A 173 -3.32 -8.25 -19.91
C MET A 173 -3.47 -7.87 -21.38
N VAL A 174 -2.49 -8.15 -22.25
CA VAL A 174 -2.72 -8.08 -23.69
C VAL A 174 -3.72 -9.18 -24.02
N ARG A 175 -4.98 -8.78 -24.27
CA ARG A 175 -6.16 -9.63 -24.50
C ARG A 175 -6.05 -10.44 -25.80
N PHE A 176 -5.00 -11.22 -25.96
CA PHE A 176 -4.93 -12.24 -26.99
C PHE A 176 -5.91 -13.36 -26.62
N SER A 177 -6.57 -13.95 -27.62
CA SER A 177 -7.36 -15.16 -27.39
C SER A 177 -6.40 -16.31 -27.04
N ARG A 178 -6.18 -16.52 -25.75
CA ARG A 178 -5.43 -17.67 -25.23
C ARG A 178 -6.28 -18.92 -25.39
N ARG A 179 -5.64 -20.05 -25.73
CA ARG A 179 -6.31 -21.35 -25.77
C ARG A 179 -6.70 -21.81 -24.36
N TYR A 180 -5.80 -21.57 -23.41
CA TYR A 180 -6.00 -21.84 -21.99
C TYR A 180 -6.08 -20.51 -21.25
N GLY A 181 -7.21 -20.26 -20.58
CA GLY A 181 -7.39 -19.04 -19.81
C GLY A 181 -6.32 -18.92 -18.73
N SER A 182 -5.70 -17.76 -18.62
CA SER A 182 -4.70 -17.50 -17.58
C SER A 182 -5.41 -16.94 -16.33
N PRO A 183 -5.05 -17.39 -15.11
CA PRO A 183 -5.59 -16.79 -13.89
C PRO A 183 -5.35 -15.27 -13.81
N LEU A 184 -4.28 -14.72 -14.40
CA LEU A 184 -4.10 -13.26 -14.46
C LEU A 184 -5.20 -12.52 -15.23
N ASP A 185 -5.89 -13.20 -16.16
CA ASP A 185 -6.98 -12.62 -16.96
C ASP A 185 -8.36 -12.88 -16.33
N ARG A 186 -8.43 -13.81 -15.38
CA ARG A 186 -9.67 -14.22 -14.70
C ARG A 186 -9.94 -13.27 -13.53
N GLU A 187 -10.97 -12.43 -13.68
CA GLU A 187 -11.43 -11.55 -12.60
C GLU A 187 -11.66 -12.36 -11.32
N GLY A 188 -11.04 -11.91 -10.22
CA GLY A 188 -11.20 -12.52 -8.91
C GLY A 188 -10.33 -13.76 -8.65
N SER A 189 -9.49 -14.19 -9.60
CA SER A 189 -8.45 -15.17 -9.29
C SER A 189 -7.52 -14.64 -8.19
N SER A 190 -6.88 -15.54 -7.47
CA SER A 190 -5.98 -15.16 -6.39
C SER A 190 -4.75 -14.43 -6.92
N LEU A 191 -4.21 -14.87 -8.07
CA LEU A 191 -3.09 -14.21 -8.72
C LEU A 191 -3.44 -12.82 -9.27
N ASN A 192 -4.56 -12.69 -10.01
CA ASN A 192 -5.01 -11.41 -10.55
C ASN A 192 -5.24 -10.39 -9.44
N ARG A 193 -5.96 -10.80 -8.38
CA ARG A 193 -6.27 -9.93 -7.25
C ARG A 193 -5.01 -9.52 -6.47
N THR A 194 -4.04 -10.43 -6.34
CA THR A 194 -2.75 -10.14 -5.70
C THR A 194 -1.98 -9.06 -6.47
N VAL A 195 -1.76 -9.29 -7.76
CA VAL A 195 -0.96 -8.39 -8.61
C VAL A 195 -1.62 -7.01 -8.71
N LEU A 196 -2.94 -6.96 -8.95
CA LEU A 196 -3.67 -5.69 -9.02
C LEU A 196 -3.66 -4.94 -7.69
N ALA A 197 -3.91 -5.62 -6.57
CA ALA A 197 -3.94 -4.96 -5.27
C ALA A 197 -2.55 -4.41 -4.90
N ALA A 198 -1.49 -5.19 -5.10
CA ALA A 198 -0.12 -4.78 -4.82
C ALA A 198 0.31 -3.58 -5.67
N TYR A 199 0.08 -3.64 -6.99
CA TYR A 199 0.45 -2.56 -7.91
C TYR A 199 -0.32 -1.27 -7.59
N ASN A 200 -1.64 -1.35 -7.41
CA ASN A 200 -2.41 -0.16 -7.10
C ASN A 200 -2.10 0.39 -5.71
N ARG A 201 -1.75 -0.46 -4.74
CA ARG A 201 -1.31 -0.02 -3.41
C ARG A 201 0.04 0.70 -3.49
N TRP A 202 0.98 0.20 -4.29
CA TRP A 202 2.22 0.91 -4.60
C TRP A 202 1.93 2.26 -5.28
N ARG A 203 1.02 2.33 -6.26
CA ARG A 203 0.64 3.60 -6.90
C ARG A 203 0.04 4.61 -5.91
N ILE A 204 -0.73 4.15 -4.92
CA ILE A 204 -1.23 5.02 -3.85
C ILE A 204 -0.05 5.50 -3.00
N ALA A 205 0.84 4.60 -2.59
CA ALA A 205 2.04 4.94 -1.84
C ALA A 205 2.88 5.99 -2.59
N ASP A 206 3.14 5.79 -3.88
CA ASP A 206 3.91 6.69 -4.73
C ASP A 206 3.18 7.99 -5.12
N GLY A 207 1.87 8.09 -4.83
CA GLY A 207 1.06 9.27 -5.16
C GLY A 207 0.70 9.38 -6.65
N CYS A 208 0.96 8.34 -7.44
CA CYS A 208 0.67 8.28 -8.87
C CYS A 208 -0.64 7.53 -9.20
N PHE A 209 -1.43 7.15 -8.19
CA PHE A 209 -2.72 6.51 -8.35
C PHE A 209 -3.69 7.37 -9.18
N TYR A 210 -4.06 6.87 -10.37
CA TYR A 210 -4.84 7.57 -11.40
C TYR A 210 -4.27 8.92 -11.89
N VAL A 211 -3.01 9.21 -11.60
CA VAL A 211 -2.31 10.36 -12.21
C VAL A 211 -1.72 9.97 -13.56
N ASP A 212 -1.24 8.74 -13.67
CA ASP A 212 -0.57 8.23 -14.86
C ASP A 212 -1.44 7.20 -15.62
N ASP A 213 -1.56 7.35 -16.94
CA ASP A 213 -2.35 6.48 -17.83
C ASP A 213 -1.57 5.24 -18.30
N ASN A 214 -0.39 5.00 -17.72
CA ASN A 214 0.54 3.95 -18.09
C ASN A 214 -0.09 2.55 -18.21
N VAL A 215 -1.04 2.20 -17.33
CA VAL A 215 -1.79 0.95 -17.44
C VAL A 215 -3.29 1.26 -17.53
N GLU A 216 -3.93 0.90 -18.64
CA GLU A 216 -5.38 1.00 -18.84
C GLU A 216 -6.14 -0.05 -18.00
N LEU A 217 -6.09 0.08 -16.67
CA LEU A 217 -6.93 -0.68 -15.75
C LEU A 217 -8.29 -0.02 -15.61
N GLY A 218 -9.35 -0.82 -15.56
CA GLY A 218 -10.69 -0.33 -15.26
C GLY A 218 -10.74 0.21 -13.84
N THR A 219 -11.33 1.41 -13.64
CA THR A 219 -11.35 2.05 -12.31
C THR A 219 -11.97 1.17 -11.24
N THR A 220 -13.03 0.43 -11.60
CA THR A 220 -13.72 -0.48 -10.70
C THR A 220 -12.92 -1.74 -10.38
N GLU A 221 -12.04 -2.18 -11.28
CA GLU A 221 -11.20 -3.38 -11.07
C GLU A 221 -10.08 -3.08 -10.08
N ALA A 222 -9.40 -1.95 -10.25
CA ALA A 222 -8.37 -1.49 -9.31
C ALA A 222 -8.96 -1.25 -7.91
N ILE A 223 -10.12 -0.58 -7.81
CA ILE A 223 -10.81 -0.39 -6.52
C ILE A 223 -11.27 -1.73 -5.95
N GLY A 224 -11.80 -2.64 -6.78
CA GLY A 224 -12.22 -3.98 -6.35
C GLY A 224 -11.06 -4.79 -5.79
N ALA A 225 -9.89 -4.72 -6.41
CA ALA A 225 -8.68 -5.37 -5.93
C ALA A 225 -8.23 -4.83 -4.56
N LEU A 226 -8.20 -3.51 -4.39
CA LEU A 226 -7.79 -2.83 -3.15
C LEU A 226 -8.77 -3.04 -1.98
N THR A 227 -10.07 -3.12 -2.26
CA THR A 227 -11.12 -3.19 -1.24
C THR A 227 -11.68 -4.61 -1.05
N GLY A 228 -11.30 -5.52 -1.94
CA GLY A 228 -11.84 -6.87 -1.99
C GLY A 228 -13.31 -6.97 -2.40
N MET A 229 -13.88 -5.89 -2.95
CA MET A 229 -15.26 -5.85 -3.39
C MET A 229 -15.38 -6.32 -4.85
N PRO A 230 -16.42 -7.09 -5.22
CA PRO A 230 -16.73 -7.35 -6.62
C PRO A 230 -16.98 -6.05 -7.39
N VAL A 231 -16.66 -6.00 -8.68
CA VAL A 231 -16.82 -4.81 -9.53
C VAL A 231 -18.23 -4.20 -9.46
N THR A 232 -19.26 -5.04 -9.41
CA THR A 232 -20.67 -4.58 -9.27
C THR A 232 -20.94 -3.91 -7.92
N ALA A 233 -20.36 -4.44 -6.83
CA ALA A 233 -20.48 -3.87 -5.50
C ALA A 233 -19.74 -2.53 -5.38
N VAL A 234 -18.57 -2.40 -6.03
CA VAL A 234 -17.84 -1.13 -6.10
C VAL A 234 -18.70 -0.05 -6.75
N ARG A 235 -19.31 -0.35 -7.91
CA ARG A 235 -20.18 0.60 -8.62
C ARG A 235 -21.33 1.09 -7.75
N ASN A 236 -22.00 0.16 -7.09
CA ASN A 236 -23.14 0.49 -6.24
C ASN A 236 -22.73 1.30 -5.01
N ALA A 237 -21.62 0.93 -4.35
CA ALA A 237 -21.15 1.60 -3.15
C ALA A 237 -20.64 3.02 -3.46
N MET A 238 -19.87 3.21 -4.53
CA MET A 238 -19.41 4.54 -4.94
C MET A 238 -20.58 5.44 -5.33
N SER A 239 -21.55 4.93 -6.10
CA SER A 239 -22.76 5.68 -6.47
C SER A 239 -23.55 6.13 -5.24
N ARG A 240 -23.76 5.23 -4.27
CA ARG A 240 -24.43 5.54 -3.00
C ARG A 240 -23.67 6.60 -2.19
N ASP A 241 -22.34 6.53 -2.18
CA ASP A 241 -21.49 7.42 -1.41
C ASP A 241 -21.14 8.71 -2.19
N GLY A 242 -21.75 8.92 -3.38
CA GLY A 242 -21.64 10.15 -4.16
C GLY A 242 -20.35 10.31 -4.97
N LEU A 243 -19.55 9.25 -5.13
CA LEU A 243 -18.29 9.29 -5.87
C LEU A 243 -18.47 8.95 -7.35
N SER A 244 -17.78 9.70 -8.22
CA SER A 244 -17.79 9.43 -9.66
C SER A 244 -16.86 8.29 -10.06
N LEU A 245 -17.27 7.50 -11.04
CA LEU A 245 -16.42 6.52 -11.74
C LEU A 245 -15.88 7.05 -13.06
N VAL A 246 -16.29 8.24 -13.48
CA VAL A 246 -15.83 8.85 -14.72
C VAL A 246 -14.46 9.44 -14.46
N LYS A 247 -13.39 8.90 -15.08
CA LYS A 247 -11.99 9.31 -14.87
C LYS A 247 -11.80 10.85 -14.74
N SER A 248 -12.37 11.62 -15.66
CA SER A 248 -12.25 13.09 -15.67
C SER A 248 -12.98 13.83 -14.54
N LYS A 249 -13.81 13.13 -13.76
CA LYS A 249 -14.59 13.65 -12.63
C LYS A 249 -14.22 12.96 -11.31
N ILE A 250 -13.20 12.12 -11.30
CA ILE A 250 -12.72 11.48 -10.06
C ILE A 250 -12.05 12.56 -9.20
N ASP A 251 -12.61 12.78 -8.02
CA ASP A 251 -11.90 13.44 -6.94
C ASP A 251 -10.96 12.41 -6.29
N ASN A 252 -9.66 12.51 -6.58
CA ASN A 252 -8.69 11.52 -6.13
C ASN A 252 -8.54 11.54 -4.60
N ASP A 253 -8.59 12.70 -3.97
CA ASP A 253 -8.40 12.82 -2.52
C ASP A 253 -9.60 12.15 -1.81
N ALA A 254 -10.83 12.45 -2.25
CA ALA A 254 -12.03 11.80 -1.73
C ALA A 254 -12.07 10.29 -2.01
N LEU A 255 -11.57 9.86 -3.16
CA LEU A 255 -11.48 8.44 -3.51
C LEU A 255 -10.47 7.70 -2.63
N LEU A 256 -9.29 8.27 -2.38
CA LEU A 256 -8.27 7.68 -1.52
C LEU A 256 -8.77 7.55 -0.08
N ASP A 257 -9.43 8.58 0.46
CA ASP A 257 -10.06 8.51 1.78
C ASP A 257 -11.14 7.40 1.83
N TRP A 258 -11.92 7.27 0.75
CA TRP A 258 -12.94 6.25 0.64
C TRP A 258 -12.37 4.83 0.54
N ILE A 259 -11.26 4.62 -0.15
CA ILE A 259 -10.58 3.32 -0.28
C ILE A 259 -9.90 2.94 1.04
N THR A 260 -9.11 3.85 1.61
CA THR A 260 -8.29 3.59 2.80
C THR A 260 -9.13 3.40 4.07
N SER A 261 -10.38 3.88 4.08
CA SER A 261 -11.34 3.61 5.15
C SER A 261 -12.02 2.24 5.07
N ARG A 262 -11.77 1.44 4.02
CA ARG A 262 -12.37 0.11 3.88
C ARG A 262 -11.65 -0.91 4.75
N ARG A 263 -12.44 -1.74 5.44
CA ARG A 263 -11.95 -2.80 6.34
C ARG A 263 -10.92 -3.75 5.72
N ASN A 264 -11.03 -3.99 4.41
CA ASN A 264 -10.15 -4.93 3.70
C ASN A 264 -8.93 -4.25 3.07
N PHE A 265 -8.80 -2.93 3.18
CA PHE A 265 -7.63 -2.23 2.69
C PHE A 265 -6.50 -2.38 3.71
N ALA A 266 -5.36 -2.94 3.27
CA ALA A 266 -4.14 -3.02 4.07
C ALA A 266 -3.52 -1.61 4.23
N PRO A 267 -3.51 -1.04 5.45
CA PRO A 267 -3.04 0.32 5.68
C PRO A 267 -1.60 0.52 5.19
N LEU A 268 -1.29 1.69 4.65
CA LEU A 268 0.10 2.07 4.39
C LEU A 268 0.78 2.39 5.72
N ARG A 269 2.06 2.03 5.87
CA ARG A 269 2.88 2.57 6.97
C ARG A 269 3.09 4.05 6.75
N GLN A 270 3.41 4.78 7.81
CA GLN A 270 3.77 6.18 7.70
C GLN A 270 4.88 6.37 6.65
N SER A 271 5.95 5.58 6.73
CA SER A 271 7.09 5.62 5.80
C SER A 271 6.75 5.32 4.34
N GLU A 272 5.57 4.78 4.06
CA GLU A 272 5.09 4.39 2.73
C GLU A 272 4.04 5.37 2.20
N THR A 273 3.69 6.39 2.97
CA THR A 273 2.79 7.44 2.48
C THR A 273 3.48 8.27 1.41
N SER A 274 2.71 8.79 0.46
CA SER A 274 3.25 9.59 -0.65
C SER A 274 3.99 10.81 -0.18
N SER A 275 3.56 11.43 0.92
CA SER A 275 4.25 12.58 1.51
C SER A 275 5.63 12.21 2.05
N GLU A 276 5.79 11.02 2.64
CA GLU A 276 7.08 10.52 3.17
C GLU A 276 8.01 10.06 2.04
N ILE A 277 7.49 9.34 1.04
CA ILE A 277 8.24 8.96 -0.17
C ILE A 277 8.69 10.22 -0.93
N TRP A 278 7.79 11.19 -1.10
CA TRP A 278 8.11 12.45 -1.76
C TRP A 278 9.15 13.27 -1.01
N ALA A 279 9.09 13.30 0.33
CA ALA A 279 10.13 13.93 1.14
C ALA A 279 11.49 13.28 0.90
N TRP A 280 11.56 11.95 0.78
CA TRP A 280 12.80 11.24 0.42
C TRP A 280 13.33 11.60 -0.96
N VAL A 281 12.47 11.68 -1.97
CA VAL A 281 12.86 12.12 -3.32
C VAL A 281 13.45 13.53 -3.26
N MET A 282 12.80 14.46 -2.55
CA MET A 282 13.31 15.81 -2.36
C MET A 282 14.68 15.81 -1.67
N ILE A 283 14.85 15.03 -0.59
CA ILE A 283 16.14 14.90 0.11
C ILE A 283 17.22 14.38 -0.84
N HIS A 284 16.91 13.39 -1.68
CA HIS A 284 17.84 12.87 -2.67
C HIS A 284 18.25 13.94 -3.68
N GLU A 285 17.30 14.69 -4.25
CA GLU A 285 17.59 15.78 -5.19
C GLU A 285 18.50 16.84 -4.55
N PHE A 286 18.23 17.25 -3.30
CA PHE A 286 19.07 18.21 -2.60
C PHE A 286 20.48 17.69 -2.26
N LYS A 287 20.67 16.37 -2.13
CA LYS A 287 22.00 15.76 -1.89
C LYS A 287 22.79 15.56 -3.17
N SER A 288 22.11 15.24 -4.26
CA SER A 288 22.72 14.83 -5.52
C SER A 288 22.99 16.00 -6.46
N HIS A 289 22.25 17.11 -6.34
CA HIS A 289 22.30 18.23 -7.29
C HIS A 289 22.51 19.59 -6.59
N PRO A 290 23.09 20.58 -7.29
CA PRO A 290 23.07 21.98 -6.87
C PRO A 290 21.64 22.47 -6.57
N LEU A 291 21.49 23.47 -5.70
CA LEU A 291 20.18 23.89 -5.20
C LEU A 291 19.19 24.29 -6.32
N ASP A 292 19.66 25.05 -7.30
CA ASP A 292 18.86 25.51 -8.44
C ASP A 292 18.37 24.34 -9.31
N GLU A 293 19.24 23.37 -9.59
CA GLU A 293 18.88 22.15 -10.31
C GLU A 293 17.94 21.26 -9.50
N ALA A 294 18.22 21.06 -8.21
CA ALA A 294 17.36 20.30 -7.30
C ALA A 294 15.94 20.89 -7.23
N LEU A 295 15.81 22.21 -7.06
CA LEU A 295 14.51 22.88 -7.05
C LEU A 295 13.78 22.73 -8.38
N ALA A 296 14.47 22.85 -9.51
CA ALA A 296 13.88 22.64 -10.84
C ALA A 296 13.40 21.18 -11.03
N ASN A 297 14.18 20.20 -10.58
CA ASN A 297 13.83 18.77 -10.64
C ASN A 297 12.62 18.46 -9.75
N ILE A 298 12.61 18.96 -8.51
CA ILE A 298 11.49 18.80 -7.58
C ILE A 298 10.22 19.42 -8.18
N ARG A 299 10.32 20.63 -8.74
CA ARG A 299 9.19 21.33 -9.35
C ARG A 299 8.65 20.60 -10.58
N SER A 300 9.52 20.04 -11.44
CA SER A 300 9.08 19.32 -12.64
C SER A 300 8.34 18.02 -12.32
N ARG A 301 8.65 17.40 -11.18
CA ARG A 301 7.99 16.17 -10.69
C ARG A 301 6.78 16.44 -9.78
N ALA A 302 6.60 17.65 -9.28
CA ALA A 302 5.46 18.01 -8.44
C ALA A 302 4.15 18.04 -9.27
N THR A 303 3.24 17.11 -9.01
CA THR A 303 1.99 16.96 -9.77
C THR A 303 0.92 18.01 -9.43
N LYS A 304 0.89 18.51 -8.19
CA LYS A 304 -0.07 19.56 -7.74
C LYS A 304 0.53 20.47 -6.65
N PRO A 305 1.55 21.29 -6.99
CA PRO A 305 2.10 22.24 -6.02
C PRO A 305 1.04 23.27 -5.61
N SER A 306 1.15 23.74 -4.36
CA SER A 306 0.34 24.85 -3.85
C SER A 306 0.70 26.15 -4.58
N PRO A 307 -0.25 27.10 -4.74
CA PRO A 307 0.04 28.43 -5.26
C PRO A 307 1.14 29.17 -4.48
N ASP A 308 1.34 28.83 -3.21
CA ASP A 308 2.38 29.41 -2.34
C ASP A 308 3.80 28.88 -2.61
N LEU A 309 3.98 27.93 -3.55
CA LEU A 309 5.28 27.29 -3.78
C LEU A 309 6.37 28.29 -4.17
N ASP A 310 6.08 29.21 -5.09
CA ASP A 310 7.05 30.22 -5.52
C ASP A 310 7.55 31.06 -4.34
N ALA A 311 6.63 31.52 -3.49
CA ALA A 311 6.98 32.31 -2.31
C ALA A 311 7.81 31.50 -1.31
N ALA A 312 7.46 30.23 -1.10
CA ALA A 312 8.22 29.34 -0.21
C ALA A 312 9.62 29.06 -0.75
N GLU A 313 9.78 28.79 -2.04
CA GLU A 313 11.08 28.53 -2.68
C GLU A 313 11.99 29.76 -2.65
N GLN A 314 11.46 30.95 -2.90
CA GLN A 314 12.25 32.18 -2.83
C GLN A 314 12.85 32.42 -1.45
N VAL A 315 12.14 32.02 -0.38
CA VAL A 315 12.69 32.07 0.98
C VAL A 315 13.86 31.09 1.14
N ILE A 316 13.74 29.87 0.62
CA ILE A 316 14.82 28.87 0.67
C ILE A 316 16.05 29.34 -0.12
N ILE A 317 15.84 29.89 -1.32
CA ILE A 317 16.90 30.47 -2.16
C ILE A 317 17.61 31.63 -1.44
N ALA A 318 16.83 32.56 -0.86
CA ALA A 318 17.38 33.70 -0.12
C ALA A 318 18.21 33.26 1.09
N ARG A 319 17.75 32.25 1.84
CA ARG A 319 18.49 31.66 2.98
C ARG A 319 19.82 31.05 2.53
N ARG A 320 19.82 30.27 1.45
CA ARG A 320 21.05 29.71 0.89
C ARG A 320 22.03 30.78 0.44
N ALA A 321 21.56 31.81 -0.28
CA ALA A 321 22.39 32.93 -0.73
C ALA A 321 23.04 33.68 0.45
N ALA A 322 22.32 33.81 1.57
CA ALA A 322 22.81 34.39 2.82
C ALA A 322 23.68 33.44 3.67
N ARG A 323 23.91 32.19 3.23
CA ARG A 323 24.55 31.12 4.01
C ARG A 323 23.90 30.89 5.38
N GLN A 324 22.57 30.97 5.41
CA GLN A 324 21.76 30.75 6.60
C GLN A 324 20.92 29.49 6.44
N LEU A 325 20.76 28.75 7.52
CA LEU A 325 19.78 27.67 7.61
C LEU A 325 18.37 28.27 7.54
N PRO A 326 17.48 27.74 6.68
CA PRO A 326 16.06 28.04 6.80
C PRO A 326 15.54 27.62 8.18
N SER A 327 14.66 28.44 8.76
CA SER A 327 13.96 28.10 9.99
C SER A 327 13.01 26.92 9.77
N TRP A 328 12.67 26.21 10.85
CA TRP A 328 11.74 25.08 10.78
C TRP A 328 10.36 25.50 10.21
N ALA A 329 9.90 26.72 10.51
CA ALA A 329 8.65 27.23 9.97
C ALA A 329 8.71 27.43 8.44
N GLU A 330 9.85 27.90 7.92
CA GLU A 330 10.06 28.07 6.47
C GLU A 330 10.10 26.72 5.77
N LEU A 331 10.79 25.72 6.34
CA LEU A 331 10.83 24.35 5.80
C LEU A 331 9.46 23.66 5.86
N ARG A 332 8.70 23.84 6.94
CA ARG A 332 7.32 23.34 7.02
C ARG A 332 6.44 23.95 5.94
N ARG A 333 6.58 25.24 5.67
CA ARG A 333 5.81 25.93 4.62
C ARG A 333 6.19 25.41 3.24
N TYR A 334 7.47 25.19 2.98
CA TYR A 334 7.95 24.63 1.72
C TYR A 334 7.48 23.17 1.52
N ALA A 335 7.63 22.32 2.54
CA ALA A 335 7.12 20.95 2.51
C ALA A 335 5.59 20.92 2.27
N ALA A 336 4.83 21.76 2.97
CA ALA A 336 3.39 21.86 2.78
C ALA A 336 3.01 22.33 1.36
N ALA A 337 3.77 23.28 0.79
CA ALA A 337 3.54 23.74 -0.58
C ALA A 337 3.76 22.62 -1.62
N LEU A 338 4.61 21.65 -1.31
CA LEU A 338 4.88 20.47 -2.13
C LEU A 338 4.12 19.21 -1.69
N ARG A 339 3.27 19.30 -0.66
CA ARG A 339 2.57 18.16 -0.04
C ARG A 339 3.53 17.05 0.46
N ALA A 340 4.75 17.40 0.82
CA ALA A 340 5.75 16.50 1.40
C ALA A 340 5.63 16.41 2.92
N ALA A 341 6.13 15.31 3.51
CA ALA A 341 6.19 15.14 4.96
C ALA A 341 7.19 16.12 5.58
N PRO A 342 6.74 17.11 6.38
CA PRO A 342 7.59 18.20 6.82
C PRO A 342 8.69 17.74 7.77
N ASP A 343 8.38 16.85 8.71
CA ASP A 343 9.34 16.46 9.75
C ASP A 343 10.49 15.63 9.15
N ARG A 344 10.20 14.76 8.17
CA ARG A 344 11.22 14.01 7.42
C ARG A 344 12.16 14.94 6.68
N LEU A 345 11.58 15.91 5.95
CA LEU A 345 12.34 16.89 5.18
C LEU A 345 13.24 17.72 6.08
N ILE A 346 12.72 18.22 7.21
CA ILE A 346 13.46 19.04 8.17
C ILE A 346 14.66 18.29 8.77
N LEU A 347 14.43 17.05 9.24
CA LEU A 347 15.49 16.25 9.88
C LEU A 347 16.67 15.96 8.96
N ASN A 348 16.43 15.84 7.65
CA ASN A 348 17.47 15.47 6.69
C ASN A 348 18.10 16.69 5.99
N LEU A 349 17.37 17.79 5.85
CA LEU A 349 17.90 19.00 5.23
C LEU A 349 18.84 19.79 6.16
N THR A 350 18.72 19.65 7.48
CA THR A 350 19.69 20.24 8.43
C THR A 350 21.12 19.75 8.17
N ASP A 351 21.28 18.49 7.76
CA ASP A 351 22.58 17.91 7.46
C ASP A 351 23.13 18.44 6.13
N ILE A 352 22.26 18.69 5.14
CA ILE A 352 22.62 19.17 3.79
C ILE A 352 23.02 20.66 3.81
N TRP A 353 22.47 21.44 4.73
CA TRP A 353 22.78 22.87 4.86
C TRP A 353 23.89 23.19 5.85
N SER A 354 24.43 22.20 6.56
CA SER A 354 25.62 22.42 7.37
C SER A 354 26.79 22.77 6.44
N PRO A 355 27.43 23.94 6.62
CA PRO A 355 28.61 24.28 5.83
C PRO A 355 29.74 23.32 6.18
N ASP A 356 30.37 22.74 5.16
CA ASP A 356 31.71 22.14 5.30
C ASP A 356 32.73 23.17 5.81
#